data_AF-A0A7C4HI25-F1
#
_entry.id   AF-A0A7C4HI25-F1
#
_cell.length_a   1.000
_cell.length_b   1.000
_cell.length_c   1.000
_cell.angle_alpha   90.00
_cell.angle_beta   90.00
_cell.angle_gamma   90.00
#
_symmetry.space_group_name_H-M   'P 1'
#
loop_
_entity.id
_entity.type
_entity.pdbx_description
1 polymer ?
#
loop_
_entity_poly.entity_id
_entity_poly.type
_entity_poly.pdbx_seq_one_letter_code
_entity_poly.pdbx_strand_id
1 'polypeptide(L)'
;MSAVKVHLEIGDMKVNFEGSSEQVFDSLLRFISQICPNIELLRRIMYTPDLAKIINNISGLVEISSSGPIINPSLELSAKNAICLALLGAYVGSRIGKLSKDTLSVGELSRLTGKAKKTVTNELPKLIEGGLVERASEGEYKITELGVRRTEEIIKVIKGI
;
A
#
# COMPACT_ATOMS: atom_id res chain seq x y z
N MET A 1 5.46 -23.78 29.06
CA MET A 1 5.25 -23.21 27.71
C MET A 1 4.06 -23.91 27.10
N SER A 2 3.12 -23.16 26.52
CA SER A 2 1.96 -23.74 25.83
C SER A 2 2.41 -24.35 24.50
N ALA A 3 2.01 -25.58 24.22
CA ALA A 3 2.27 -26.22 22.93
C ALA A 3 1.46 -25.53 21.82
N VAL A 4 2.07 -25.31 20.68
CA VAL A 4 1.43 -24.78 19.48
C VAL A 4 1.09 -25.96 18.59
N LYS A 5 -0.11 -25.95 18.01
CA LYS A 5 -0.56 -26.95 17.05
C LYS A 5 -1.03 -26.27 15.79
N VAL A 6 -0.55 -26.75 14.64
CA VAL A 6 -0.91 -26.26 13.31
C VAL A 6 -1.40 -27.44 12.48
N HIS A 7 -2.57 -27.26 11.87
CA HIS A 7 -3.14 -28.15 10.88
C HIS A 7 -3.02 -27.46 9.52
N LEU A 8 -2.29 -28.05 8.59
CA LEU A 8 -2.06 -27.51 7.26
C LEU A 8 -2.62 -28.46 6.20
N GLU A 9 -3.40 -27.91 5.28
CA GLU A 9 -3.99 -28.61 4.16
C GLU A 9 -3.62 -27.89 2.85
N ILE A 10 -2.99 -28.61 1.90
CA ILE A 10 -2.62 -28.11 0.57
C ILE A 10 -3.06 -29.15 -0.46
N GLY A 11 -4.15 -28.86 -1.19
CA GLY A 11 -4.78 -29.86 -2.06
C GLY A 11 -5.21 -31.08 -1.25
N ASP A 12 -4.78 -32.26 -1.66
CA ASP A 12 -5.06 -33.52 -0.96
C ASP A 12 -4.09 -33.82 0.20
N MET A 13 -3.06 -32.99 0.40
CA MET A 13 -2.05 -33.19 1.44
C MET A 13 -2.51 -32.58 2.76
N LYS A 14 -2.52 -33.38 3.82
CA LYS A 14 -2.83 -32.95 5.19
C LYS A 14 -1.65 -33.25 6.11
N VAL A 15 -1.17 -32.24 6.83
CA VAL A 15 -0.07 -32.41 7.78
C VAL A 15 -0.35 -31.65 9.07
N ASN A 16 0.08 -32.23 10.19
CA ASN A 16 -0.09 -31.66 11.52
C ASN A 16 1.28 -31.44 12.15
N PHE A 17 1.52 -30.24 12.65
CA PHE A 17 2.71 -29.90 13.44
C PHE A 17 2.29 -29.61 14.87
N GLU A 18 3.05 -30.13 15.84
CA GLU A 18 2.81 -29.89 17.26
C GLU A 18 4.15 -29.76 17.99
N GLY A 19 4.31 -28.73 18.82
CA GLY A 19 5.55 -28.49 19.55
C GLY A 19 5.66 -27.09 20.13
N SER A 20 6.88 -26.65 20.44
CA SER A 20 7.13 -25.24 20.76
C SER A 20 6.86 -24.35 19.54
N SER A 21 6.64 -23.05 19.78
CA SER A 21 6.44 -22.06 18.72
C SER A 21 7.55 -22.08 17.66
N GLU A 22 8.81 -22.19 18.09
CA GLU A 22 9.98 -22.22 17.20
C GLU A 22 9.99 -23.51 16.36
N GLN A 23 9.78 -24.66 16.98
CA GLN A 23 9.75 -25.96 16.28
C GLN A 23 8.62 -26.05 15.25
N VAL A 24 7.44 -25.52 15.59
CA VAL A 24 6.29 -25.52 14.67
C VAL A 24 6.55 -24.58 13.49
N PHE A 25 7.13 -23.40 13.73
CA PHE A 25 7.48 -22.45 12.68
C PHE A 25 8.52 -23.01 11.70
N ASP A 26 9.60 -23.62 12.21
CA ASP A 26 10.64 -24.24 11.38
C ASP A 26 10.12 -25.44 10.57
N SER A 27 9.19 -26.22 11.14
CA SER A 27 8.59 -27.36 10.45
C SER A 27 7.64 -26.91 9.35
N LEU A 28 6.85 -25.87 9.62
CA LEU A 28 5.97 -25.23 8.64
C LEU A 28 6.75 -24.69 7.44
N LEU A 29 7.80 -23.90 7.69
CA LEU A 29 8.63 -23.32 6.63
C LEU A 29 9.29 -24.40 5.75
N ARG A 30 9.85 -25.44 6.37
CA ARG A 30 10.45 -26.57 5.64
C ARG A 30 9.43 -27.27 4.76
N PHE A 31 8.25 -27.59 5.29
CA PHE A 31 7.20 -28.28 4.55
C PHE A 31 6.70 -27.46 3.35
N ILE A 32 6.43 -26.16 3.55
CA ILE A 32 6.01 -25.26 2.47
C ILE A 32 7.11 -25.17 1.39
N SER A 33 8.38 -25.06 1.78
CA SER A 33 9.49 -24.98 0.82
C SER A 33 9.66 -26.24 -0.03
N GLN A 34 9.34 -27.41 0.52
CA GLN A 34 9.44 -28.69 -0.19
C GLN A 34 8.27 -28.92 -1.16
N ILE A 35 7.06 -28.49 -0.79
CA ILE A 35 5.84 -28.78 -1.56
C ILE A 35 5.55 -27.69 -2.59
N CYS A 36 5.99 -26.47 -2.33
CA CYS A 36 5.75 -25.34 -3.21
C CYS A 36 7.06 -24.79 -3.80
N PRO A 37 7.78 -25.57 -4.64
CA PRO A 37 9.04 -25.13 -5.28
C PRO A 37 8.83 -23.90 -6.18
N ASN A 38 7.60 -23.64 -6.62
CA ASN A 38 7.24 -22.49 -7.44
C ASN A 38 6.99 -21.19 -6.66
N ILE A 39 7.10 -21.16 -5.32
CA ILE A 39 6.92 -19.92 -4.55
C ILE A 39 7.91 -18.84 -5.00
N GLU A 40 9.16 -19.19 -5.31
CA GLU A 40 10.11 -18.21 -5.82
C GLU A 40 9.73 -17.66 -7.19
N LEU A 41 9.21 -18.50 -8.09
CA LEU A 41 8.74 -18.06 -9.40
C LEU A 41 7.50 -17.17 -9.28
N LEU A 42 6.56 -17.52 -8.39
CA LEU A 42 5.39 -16.70 -8.09
C LEU A 42 5.81 -15.36 -7.46
N ARG A 43 6.77 -15.34 -6.54
CA ARG A 43 7.33 -14.12 -5.95
C ARG A 43 7.96 -13.17 -6.98
N ARG A 44 8.51 -13.69 -8.08
CA ARG A 44 9.10 -12.86 -9.15
C ARG A 44 8.06 -12.11 -9.98
N ILE A 45 6.82 -12.60 -10.04
CA ILE A 45 5.76 -12.03 -10.89
C ILE A 45 4.64 -11.37 -10.07
N MET A 46 4.48 -11.73 -8.79
CA MET A 46 3.53 -11.09 -7.89
C MET A 46 4.04 -9.72 -7.47
N TYR A 47 3.27 -8.68 -7.80
CA TYR A 47 3.45 -7.39 -7.19
C TYR A 47 2.68 -7.37 -5.87
N THR A 48 3.41 -7.29 -4.76
CA THR A 48 2.81 -7.08 -3.44
C THR A 48 3.47 -5.84 -2.84
N PRO A 49 2.72 -4.73 -2.67
CA PRO A 49 3.25 -3.54 -2.02
C PRO A 49 3.83 -3.87 -0.64
N ASP A 50 5.12 -3.58 -0.45
CA ASP A 50 5.78 -3.71 0.85
C ASP A 50 5.39 -2.50 1.72
N LEU A 51 4.36 -2.67 2.55
CA LEU A 51 3.85 -1.58 3.39
C LEU A 51 4.90 -1.00 4.33
N ALA A 52 5.80 -1.82 4.88
CA ALA A 52 6.85 -1.34 5.77
C ALA A 52 7.82 -0.42 5.01
N LYS A 53 8.21 -0.84 3.80
CA LYS A 53 9.04 -0.02 2.91
C LYS A 53 8.34 1.27 2.48
N ILE A 54 7.06 1.21 2.12
CA ILE A 54 6.28 2.39 1.75
C ILE A 54 6.22 3.37 2.92
N ILE A 55 5.93 2.90 4.14
CA ILE A 55 5.87 3.75 5.35
C ILE A 55 7.21 4.46 5.57
N ASN A 56 8.33 3.73 5.48
CA ASN A 56 9.67 4.32 5.60
C ASN A 56 9.94 5.36 4.50
N ASN A 57 9.52 5.07 3.27
CA ASN A 57 9.69 5.97 2.14
C ASN A 57 8.86 7.25 2.26
N ILE A 58 7.61 7.20 2.75
CA ILE A 58 6.77 8.39 2.91
C ILE A 58 7.07 9.18 4.19
N SER A 59 7.78 8.59 5.16
CA SER A 59 8.15 9.27 6.40
C SER A 59 8.90 10.58 6.11
N GLY A 60 8.47 11.68 6.74
CA GLY A 60 8.96 13.05 6.49
C GLY A 60 8.32 13.77 5.29
N LEU A 61 7.57 13.05 4.45
CA LEU A 61 6.81 13.62 3.33
C LEU A 61 5.31 13.66 3.60
N VAL A 62 4.80 12.62 4.27
CA VAL A 62 3.39 12.47 4.64
C VAL A 62 3.27 11.99 6.07
N GLU A 63 2.41 12.66 6.83
CA GLU A 63 1.94 12.20 8.14
C GLU A 63 0.49 11.71 8.03
N ILE A 64 0.08 10.76 8.86
CA ILE A 64 -1.29 10.21 8.81
C ILE A 64 -2.02 10.59 10.09
N SER A 65 -3.00 11.49 9.96
CA SER A 65 -3.88 11.92 11.04
C SER A 65 -5.23 11.20 10.97
N SER A 66 -6.08 11.38 11.99
CA SER A 66 -7.48 10.90 11.95
C SER A 66 -8.32 11.60 10.87
N SER A 67 -7.90 12.77 10.39
CA SER A 67 -8.61 13.57 9.36
C SER A 67 -8.05 13.37 7.94
N GLY A 68 -7.16 12.40 7.77
CA GLY A 68 -6.51 12.09 6.50
C GLY A 68 -4.98 12.32 6.50
N PRO A 69 -4.34 12.04 5.36
CA PRO A 69 -2.91 12.25 5.17
C PRO A 69 -2.56 13.73 5.06
N ILE A 70 -1.51 14.16 5.74
CA ILE A 70 -1.00 15.54 5.77
C ILE A 70 0.31 15.54 4.98
N ILE A 71 0.33 16.24 3.85
CA ILE A 71 1.55 16.39 3.03
C ILE A 71 2.41 17.49 3.64
N ASN A 72 3.72 17.26 3.74
CA ASN A 72 4.67 18.25 4.19
C ASN A 72 4.61 19.51 3.29
N PRO A 73 4.28 20.69 3.86
CA PRO A 73 4.08 21.91 3.09
C PRO A 73 5.36 22.44 2.42
N SER A 74 6.55 21.99 2.85
CA SER A 74 7.81 22.38 2.21
C SER A 74 8.05 21.67 0.87
N LEU A 75 7.20 20.71 0.49
CA LEU A 75 7.33 19.98 -0.77
C LEU A 75 6.65 20.73 -1.92
N GLU A 76 7.45 21.18 -2.88
CA GLU A 76 6.94 21.74 -4.13
C GLU A 76 6.56 20.63 -5.11
N LEU A 77 5.32 20.15 -4.98
CA LEU A 77 4.79 19.09 -5.84
C LEU A 77 3.89 19.65 -6.95
N SER A 78 4.01 19.07 -8.15
CA SER A 78 3.01 19.21 -9.20
C SER A 78 1.65 18.70 -8.70
N ALA A 79 0.55 19.15 -9.31
CA ALA A 79 -0.79 18.68 -8.93
C ALA A 79 -0.90 17.15 -9.02
N LYS A 80 -0.34 16.57 -10.09
CA LYS A 80 -0.21 15.13 -10.30
C LYS A 80 0.45 14.44 -9.11
N ASN A 81 1.65 14.86 -8.75
CA ASN A 81 2.45 14.21 -7.70
C ASN A 81 1.80 14.39 -6.32
N ALA A 82 1.23 15.56 -6.05
CA ALA A 82 0.53 15.82 -4.79
C ALA A 82 -0.71 14.93 -4.64
N ILE A 83 -1.52 14.76 -5.68
CA ILE A 83 -2.70 13.87 -5.67
C ILE A 83 -2.27 12.43 -5.44
N CYS A 84 -1.26 11.94 -6.16
CA CYS A 84 -0.72 10.59 -5.97
C CYS A 84 -0.21 10.38 -4.53
N LEU A 85 0.51 11.34 -3.98
CA LEU A 85 1.05 11.26 -2.62
C LEU A 85 -0.06 11.29 -1.56
N ALA A 86 -1.11 12.10 -1.74
CA ALA A 86 -2.27 12.13 -0.85
C ALA A 86 -3.01 10.78 -0.87
N LEU A 87 -3.27 10.22 -2.05
CA LEU A 87 -3.94 8.93 -2.17
C LEU A 87 -3.09 7.78 -1.64
N LEU A 88 -1.76 7.83 -1.81
CA LEU A 88 -0.84 6.87 -1.17
C LEU A 88 -0.93 6.95 0.36
N GLY A 89 -0.98 8.16 0.91
CA GLY A 89 -1.19 8.36 2.35
C GLY A 89 -2.53 7.80 2.84
N ALA A 90 -3.61 7.93 2.07
CA ALA A 90 -4.91 7.32 2.38
C ALA A 90 -4.86 5.79 2.32
N TYR A 91 -4.20 5.24 1.29
CA TYR A 91 -3.95 3.80 1.14
C TYR A 91 -3.19 3.21 2.33
N VAL A 92 -2.09 3.85 2.73
CA VAL A 92 -1.32 3.39 3.91
C VAL A 92 -2.15 3.55 5.18
N GLY A 93 -2.81 4.71 5.36
CA GLY A 93 -3.58 5.02 6.56
C GLY A 93 -4.72 4.04 6.81
N SER A 94 -5.39 3.57 5.76
CA SER A 94 -6.43 2.55 5.90
C SER A 94 -5.86 1.18 6.26
N ARG A 95 -4.74 0.79 5.64
CA ARG A 95 -4.09 -0.52 5.85
C ARG A 95 -3.49 -0.68 7.24
N ILE A 96 -3.09 0.42 7.89
CA ILE A 96 -2.63 0.43 9.28
C ILE A 96 -3.77 0.69 10.28
N GLY A 97 -5.02 0.78 9.82
CA GLY A 97 -6.20 0.99 10.67
C GLY A 97 -6.35 2.40 11.25
N LYS A 98 -5.60 3.39 10.74
CA LYS A 98 -5.68 4.79 11.19
C LYS A 98 -6.79 5.59 10.49
N LEU A 99 -7.11 5.22 9.25
CA LEU A 99 -8.22 5.77 8.47
C LEU A 99 -9.27 4.69 8.21
N SER A 100 -10.53 5.09 8.13
CA SER A 100 -11.64 4.17 7.83
C SER A 100 -11.78 3.82 6.35
N LYS A 101 -11.15 4.60 5.46
CA LYS A 101 -11.21 4.45 4.00
C LYS A 101 -9.87 4.78 3.35
N ASP A 102 -9.62 4.20 2.18
CA ASP A 102 -8.47 4.50 1.29
C ASP A 102 -8.83 5.44 0.13
N THR A 103 -10.06 5.96 0.12
CA THR A 103 -10.59 6.84 -0.91
C THR A 103 -10.62 8.30 -0.44
N LEU A 104 -10.44 9.23 -1.38
CA LEU A 104 -10.54 10.67 -1.15
C LEU A 104 -11.44 11.34 -2.20
N SER A 105 -12.29 12.25 -1.76
CA SER A 105 -13.08 13.13 -2.63
C SER A 105 -12.23 14.25 -3.24
N VAL A 106 -12.76 14.93 -4.28
CA VAL A 106 -12.12 16.15 -4.85
C VAL A 106 -11.89 17.23 -3.79
N GLY A 107 -12.83 17.37 -2.85
CA GLY A 107 -12.73 18.33 -1.75
C GLY A 107 -11.59 18.00 -0.80
N GLU A 108 -11.47 16.74 -0.40
CA GLU A 108 -10.35 16.25 0.42
C GLU A 108 -9.02 16.41 -0.31
N LEU A 109 -8.93 15.98 -1.57
CA LEU A 109 -7.72 16.12 -2.38
C LEU A 109 -7.28 17.59 -2.49
N SER A 110 -8.20 18.51 -2.77
CA SER A 110 -7.88 19.94 -2.83
C SER A 110 -7.35 20.47 -1.50
N ARG A 111 -7.98 20.09 -0.38
CA ARG A 111 -7.57 20.49 0.97
C ARG A 111 -6.19 19.91 1.33
N LEU A 112 -5.97 18.63 1.10
CA LEU A 112 -4.77 17.90 1.52
C LEU A 112 -3.55 18.23 0.66
N THR A 113 -3.75 18.53 -0.62
CA THR A 113 -2.66 18.87 -1.56
C THR A 113 -2.36 20.37 -1.64
N GLY A 114 -3.21 21.22 -1.05
CA GLY A 114 -3.16 22.67 -1.20
C GLY A 114 -3.43 23.16 -2.63
N LYS A 115 -3.86 22.29 -3.54
CA LYS A 115 -4.18 22.66 -4.94
C LYS A 115 -5.63 23.09 -5.07
N ALA A 116 -5.89 24.05 -5.96
CA ALA A 116 -7.25 24.50 -6.24
C ALA A 116 -8.12 23.34 -6.74
N LYS A 117 -9.40 23.31 -6.33
CA LYS A 117 -10.37 22.27 -6.76
C LYS A 117 -10.39 22.07 -8.28
N LYS A 118 -10.38 23.16 -9.06
CA LYS A 118 -10.33 23.12 -10.53
C LYS A 118 -9.09 22.38 -11.05
N THR A 119 -7.93 22.61 -10.45
CA THR A 119 -6.68 21.91 -10.80
C THR A 119 -6.78 20.42 -10.52
N VAL A 120 -7.32 20.04 -9.36
CA VAL A 120 -7.55 18.63 -9.00
C VAL A 120 -8.50 17.97 -9.99
N THR A 121 -9.66 18.58 -10.26
CA THR A 121 -10.65 18.06 -11.21
C THR A 121 -10.09 17.91 -12.62
N ASN A 122 -9.21 18.81 -13.06
CA ASN A 122 -8.58 18.73 -14.38
C ASN A 122 -7.50 17.65 -14.47
N GLU A 123 -6.86 17.30 -13.36
CA GLU A 123 -5.75 16.35 -13.33
C GLU A 123 -6.21 14.90 -13.13
N LEU A 124 -7.31 14.69 -12.39
CA LEU A 124 -7.87 13.37 -12.12
C LEU A 124 -8.19 12.53 -13.38
N PRO A 125 -8.81 13.08 -14.45
CA PRO A 125 -9.03 12.31 -15.67
C PRO A 125 -7.75 11.77 -16.30
N LYS A 126 -6.66 12.57 -16.28
CA LYS A 126 -5.36 12.15 -16.82
C LYS A 126 -4.72 11.06 -15.96
N LEU A 127 -4.89 11.15 -14.64
CA LEU A 127 -4.42 10.13 -13.71
C LEU A 127 -5.17 8.81 -13.86
N ILE A 128 -6.46 8.87 -14.18
CA ILE A 128 -7.29 7.70 -14.48
C ILE A 128 -6.91 7.08 -15.81
N GLU A 129 -6.78 7.89 -16.86
CA GLU A 129 -6.32 7.43 -18.18
C GLU A 129 -4.92 6.80 -18.11
N GLY A 130 -4.03 7.36 -17.29
CA GLY A 130 -2.71 6.79 -17.01
C GLY A 130 -2.71 5.59 -16.06
N GLY A 131 -3.87 5.15 -15.57
CA GLY A 131 -4.03 3.99 -14.69
C GLY A 131 -3.45 4.16 -13.28
N LEU A 132 -3.11 5.38 -12.85
CA LEU A 132 -2.53 5.66 -11.54
C LEU A 132 -3.58 5.81 -10.43
N VAL A 133 -4.78 6.20 -10.82
CA VAL A 133 -5.91 6.47 -9.94
C VAL A 133 -7.15 5.82 -10.53
N GLU A 134 -8.05 5.35 -9.69
CA GLU A 134 -9.36 4.87 -10.11
C GLU A 134 -10.45 5.61 -9.37
N ARG A 135 -11.60 5.77 -10.04
CA ARG A 135 -12.79 6.37 -9.43
C ARG A 135 -13.52 5.31 -8.62
N ALA A 136 -13.71 5.57 -7.34
CA ALA A 136 -14.50 4.77 -6.43
C ALA A 136 -15.97 5.23 -6.43
N SER A 137 -16.79 4.63 -5.56
CA SER A 137 -18.17 5.05 -5.33
C SER A 137 -18.26 6.53 -4.93
N GLU A 138 -19.43 7.14 -5.17
CA GLU A 138 -19.78 8.49 -4.71
C GLU A 138 -18.85 9.62 -5.20
N GLY A 139 -18.07 9.38 -6.26
CA GLY A 139 -17.16 10.40 -6.81
C GLY A 139 -15.88 10.58 -6.01
N GLU A 140 -15.52 9.59 -5.19
CA GLU A 140 -14.20 9.51 -4.58
C GLU A 140 -13.19 8.79 -5.49
N TYR A 141 -11.92 8.85 -5.10
CA TYR A 141 -10.81 8.32 -5.87
C TYR A 141 -9.87 7.55 -4.95
N LYS A 142 -9.27 6.47 -5.44
CA LYS A 142 -8.20 5.73 -4.75
C LYS A 142 -7.02 5.50 -5.68
N ILE A 143 -5.85 5.28 -5.09
CA ILE A 143 -4.63 4.94 -5.83
C ILE A 143 -4.68 3.48 -6.27
N THR A 144 -4.28 3.20 -7.50
CA THR A 144 -4.13 1.82 -7.99
C THR A 144 -2.79 1.24 -7.56
N GLU A 145 -2.57 -0.07 -7.74
CA GLU A 145 -1.26 -0.68 -7.52
C GLU A 145 -0.16 -0.08 -8.40
N LEU A 146 -0.47 0.25 -9.65
CA LEU A 146 0.43 0.97 -10.56
C LEU A 146 0.72 2.38 -10.02
N GLY A 147 -0.30 3.06 -9.51
CA GLY A 147 -0.18 4.36 -8.83
C GLY A 147 0.76 4.30 -7.64
N VAL A 148 0.62 3.30 -6.77
CA VAL A 148 1.51 3.08 -5.61
C VAL A 148 2.94 2.97 -6.09
N ARG A 149 3.21 2.06 -7.03
CA ARG A 149 4.55 1.82 -7.58
C ARG A 149 5.17 3.10 -8.15
N ARG A 150 4.40 3.84 -8.95
CA ARG A 150 4.89 5.08 -9.58
C ARG A 150 5.12 6.20 -8.57
N THR A 151 4.32 6.24 -7.51
CA THR A 151 4.48 7.23 -6.44
C THR A 151 5.74 6.94 -5.62
N GLU A 152 6.07 5.68 -5.36
CA GLU A 152 7.34 5.31 -4.73
C GLU A 152 8.56 5.77 -5.54
N GLU A 153 8.51 5.67 -6.88
CA GLU A 153 9.56 6.19 -7.76
C GLU A 153 9.70 7.72 -7.65
N ILE A 154 8.58 8.44 -7.58
CA ILE A 154 8.57 9.90 -7.38
C ILE A 154 9.18 10.26 -6.01
N ILE A 155 8.84 9.51 -4.96
CA ILE A 155 9.37 9.72 -3.61
C ILE A 155 10.89 9.57 -3.57
N LYS A 156 11.44 8.58 -4.28
CA LYS A 156 12.88 8.40 -4.39
C LYS A 156 13.57 9.62 -5.00
N VAL A 157 13.01 10.14 -6.10
CA VAL A 157 13.50 11.37 -6.74
C VAL A 157 13.44 12.57 -5.78
N ILE A 158 12.34 12.73 -5.04
CA ILE A 158 12.18 13.81 -4.05
C ILE A 158 13.24 13.71 -2.93
N LYS A 159 13.53 12.49 -2.47
CA LYS A 159 14.49 12.22 -1.39
C LYS A 159 15.95 12.15 -1.87
N GLY A 160 16.20 12.15 -3.18
CA GLY A 160 17.55 11.99 -3.74
C GLY A 160 18.16 10.60 -3.50
N ILE A 161 17.33 9.54 -3.48
CA ILE A 161 17.72 8.14 -3.22
C ILE A 161 17.39 7.21 -4.39
#